data_AF-A0A9P0ZQ53-F1
#
_entry.id   AF-A0A9P0ZQ53-F1
#
_cell.length_a   1.000
_cell.length_b   1.000
_cell.length_c   1.000
_cell.angle_alpha   90.00
_cell.angle_beta   90.00
_cell.angle_gamma   90.00
#
_symmetry.space_group_name_H-M   'P 1'
#
loop_
_entity.id
_entity.type
_entity.pdbx_description
1 polymer ?
#
loop_
_entity_poly.entity_id
_entity_poly.type
_entity_poly.pdbx_seq_one_letter_code
_entity_poly.pdbx_strand_id
1 'polypeptide(L)' 'MKSYTVTTILSLAILLSLLTPSLGDDIMFCPGTFTVDDVCSNISCGYLALFHWPASEMPQKCVCSALGANQSICTCQIVC' A
#
# COMPACT_ATOMS: atom_id res chain seq x y z
N MET A 1 -45.78 -14.31 17.08
CA MET A 1 -45.28 -13.03 16.54
C MET A 1 -43.99 -12.52 17.21
N LYS A 2 -43.53 -13.08 18.34
CA LYS A 2 -42.41 -12.54 19.13
C LYS A 2 -40.99 -12.94 18.63
N SER A 3 -40.87 -14.06 17.90
CA SER A 3 -39.57 -14.57 17.42
C SER A 3 -39.09 -13.99 16.08
N TYR A 4 -40.01 -13.55 15.22
CA TYR A 4 -39.66 -12.96 13.92
C TYR A 4 -39.02 -11.58 14.06
N THR A 5 -39.47 -10.79 15.04
CA THR A 5 -38.90 -9.48 15.37
C THR A 5 -37.44 -9.57 15.82
N VAL A 6 -37.08 -10.62 16.58
CA VAL A 6 -35.70 -10.80 17.06
C VAL A 6 -34.75 -11.13 15.92
N THR A 7 -35.20 -11.98 14.98
CA THR A 7 -34.39 -12.37 13.82
C THR A 7 -34.19 -11.22 12.84
N THR A 8 -35.20 -10.37 12.63
CA THR A 8 -35.07 -9.17 11.79
C THR A 8 -34.14 -8.12 12.39
N ILE A 9 -34.15 -7.94 13.72
CA ILE A 9 -33.27 -6.97 14.39
C ILE A 9 -31.81 -7.44 14.31
N LEU A 10 -31.56 -8.74 14.52
CA LEU A 10 -30.21 -9.30 14.46
C LEU A 10 -29.62 -9.23 13.04
N SER A 11 -30.43 -9.53 12.02
CA SER A 11 -29.99 -9.45 10.61
C SER A 11 -29.73 -8.01 10.17
N LEU A 12 -30.51 -7.03 10.64
CA LEU A 12 -30.26 -5.62 10.37
C LEU A 12 -28.97 -5.12 11.05
N ALA A 13 -28.67 -5.58 12.27
CA ALA A 13 -27.43 -5.23 12.97
C ALA A 13 -26.18 -5.74 12.23
N ILE A 14 -26.23 -6.96 11.68
CA ILE A 14 -25.13 -7.54 10.90
C ILE A 14 -24.92 -6.75 9.60
N LEU A 15 -26.00 -6.37 8.91
CA LEU A 15 -25.93 -5.50 7.73
C LEU A 15 -25.31 -4.14 8.07
N LEU A 16 -25.71 -3.52 9.17
CA LEU A 16 -25.15 -2.24 9.60
C LEU A 16 -23.66 -2.34 9.95
N SER A 17 -23.19 -3.46 10.51
CA SER A 17 -21.75 -3.70 10.75
C SER A 17 -20.92 -3.90 9.48
N LEU A 18 -21.53 -4.29 8.36
CA LEU A 18 -20.87 -4.38 7.05
C LEU A 18 -20.85 -3.02 6.33
N LEU A 19 -21.76 -2.12 6.70
CA LEU A 19 -21.88 -0.78 6.14
C LEU A 19 -21.07 0.26 6.90
N THR A 20 -20.41 -0.07 8.02
CA THR A 20 -19.43 0.85 8.59
C THR A 20 -18.31 1.00 7.56
N PRO A 21 -18.12 2.19 6.97
CA PRO A 21 -16.90 2.43 6.23
C PRO A 21 -15.77 2.13 7.20
N SER A 22 -14.76 1.36 6.81
CA SER A 22 -13.53 1.36 7.58
C SER A 22 -13.18 2.85 7.71
N LEU A 23 -13.17 3.39 8.93
CA LEU A 23 -12.47 4.62 9.23
C LEU A 23 -11.03 4.29 8.84
N GLY A 24 -10.71 4.50 7.57
CA GLY A 24 -9.37 4.33 7.06
C GLY A 24 -8.60 5.40 7.79
N ASP A 25 -7.74 4.98 8.71
CA ASP A 25 -6.61 5.83 9.07
C ASP A 25 -6.02 6.32 7.73
N ASP A 26 -5.89 7.64 7.58
CA ASP A 26 -5.32 8.22 6.37
C ASP A 26 -4.04 7.46 6.06
N ILE A 27 -3.98 6.80 4.90
CA ILE A 27 -2.82 5.98 4.52
C ILE A 27 -1.61 6.92 4.55
N MET A 28 -0.68 6.69 5.48
CA MET A 28 0.51 7.49 5.54
C MET A 28 1.51 6.96 4.52
N PHE A 29 2.30 7.88 3.98
CA PHE A 29 3.34 7.55 3.02
C PHE A 29 4.68 8.07 3.54
N CYS A 30 5.65 7.18 3.60
CA CYS A 30 7.01 7.46 4.02
C CYS A 30 7.97 7.31 2.83
N PRO A 31 9.05 8.10 2.76
CA PRO A 31 10.10 7.87 1.77
C PRO A 31 10.89 6.61 2.13
N GLY A 32 10.95 5.66 1.19
CA GLY A 32 11.82 4.48 1.24
C GLY A 32 12.85 4.52 0.12
N THR A 33 14.07 4.06 0.37
CA THR A 33 15.15 4.04 -0.63
C THR A 33 15.87 2.70 -0.69
N PHE A 34 16.33 2.33 -1.89
CA PHE A 34 17.22 1.21 -2.12
C PHE A 34 18.14 1.48 -3.32
N THR A 35 19.31 0.84 -3.34
CA THR A 35 20.30 0.98 -4.41
C THR A 35 20.21 -0.17 -5.40
N VAL A 36 20.56 0.10 -6.66
CA VAL A 36 20.59 -0.88 -7.75
C VAL A 36 21.89 -0.72 -8.53
N ASP A 37 22.53 -1.84 -8.86
CA ASP A 37 23.78 -1.89 -9.65
C ASP A 37 23.50 -1.80 -11.16
N ASP A 38 22.81 -0.75 -11.56
CA ASP A 38 22.56 -0.38 -12.95
C ASP A 38 22.21 1.12 -13.02
N VAL A 39 22.08 1.66 -14.23
CA VAL A 39 21.71 3.05 -14.49
C VAL A 39 20.20 3.22 -14.64
N CYS A 40 19.71 4.41 -14.31
CA CYS A 40 18.28 4.72 -14.35
C CYS A 40 17.59 4.51 -15.71
N SER A 41 18.34 4.55 -16.81
CA SER A 41 17.79 4.28 -18.16
C SER A 41 17.46 2.81 -18.40
N ASN A 42 18.04 1.90 -17.61
CA ASN A 42 17.92 0.45 -17.82
C ASN A 42 16.99 -0.22 -16.82
N ILE A 43 16.54 0.49 -15.78
CA ILE A 43 15.77 -0.08 -14.68
C ILE A 43 14.40 0.56 -14.52
N SER A 44 13.48 -0.21 -13.94
CA SER A 44 12.20 0.29 -13.48
C SER A 44 12.15 0.21 -11.95
N CYS A 45 12.37 1.35 -11.28
CA CYS A 45 12.31 1.41 -9.82
C CYS A 45 10.96 0.93 -9.28
N GLY A 46 9.85 1.22 -9.97
CA GLY A 46 8.52 0.76 -9.55
C GLY A 46 8.40 -0.77 -9.57
N TYR A 47 8.95 -1.44 -10.58
CA TYR A 47 8.94 -2.90 -10.65
C TYR A 47 9.88 -3.52 -9.61
N LEU A 48 11.11 -3.01 -9.49
CA LEU A 48 12.09 -3.51 -8.52
C LEU A 48 11.62 -3.31 -7.07
N ALA A 49 10.93 -2.20 -6.79
CA ALA A 49 10.34 -1.89 -5.50
C ALA A 49 9.35 -2.96 -5.02
N LEU A 50 8.60 -3.60 -5.94
CA LEU A 50 7.66 -4.68 -5.60
C LEU A 50 8.34 -5.92 -5.01
N PHE A 51 9.63 -6.12 -5.30
CA PHE A 51 10.43 -7.21 -4.75
C PHE A 51 11.26 -6.77 -3.54
N HIS A 52 11.45 -5.47 -3.36
CA HIS A 52 12.21 -4.92 -2.25
C HIS A 52 11.37 -4.79 -0.99
N TRP A 53 10.11 -4.37 -1.12
CA TRP A 53 9.20 -4.15 0.02
C TRP A 53 8.07 -5.18 0.10
N PRO A 54 7.63 -5.55 1.31
CA PRO A 54 6.46 -6.41 1.49
C PRO A 54 5.17 -5.71 1.04
N ALA A 55 4.11 -6.50 0.83
CA ALA A 55 2.80 -5.97 0.40
C ALA A 55 2.18 -4.94 1.37
N SER A 56 2.55 -4.97 2.66
CA SER A 56 2.14 -3.97 3.66
C SER A 56 2.78 -2.60 3.45
N GLU A 57 3.90 -2.53 2.73
CA GLU A 57 4.68 -1.32 2.45
C GLU A 57 4.60 -1.00 0.95
N MET A 58 3.40 -1.10 0.39
CA MET A 58 3.15 -1.01 -1.05
C MET A 58 3.79 0.28 -1.65
N PRO A 59 4.75 0.15 -2.58
CA PRO A 59 5.46 1.31 -3.11
C PRO A 59 4.61 2.08 -4.13
N GLN A 60 4.73 3.40 -4.07
CA GLN A 60 4.09 4.38 -4.93
C GLN A 60 5.12 5.44 -5.35
N LYS A 61 4.85 6.16 -6.45
CA LYS A 61 5.61 7.35 -6.88
C LYS A 61 7.14 7.19 -6.80
N CYS A 62 7.66 6.14 -7.42
CA CYS A 62 9.09 5.87 -7.44
C CYS A 62 9.86 6.81 -8.39
N VAL A 63 11.01 7.29 -7.96
CA VAL A 63 11.95 8.11 -8.72
C VAL A 63 13.33 7.45 -8.70
N CYS A 64 14.01 7.45 -9.84
CA CYS A 64 15.39 6.99 -9.95
C CYS A 64 16.35 8.18 -9.98
N SER A 65 17.46 8.08 -9.26
CA SER A 65 18.57 9.03 -9.33
C SER A 65 19.90 8.30 -9.55
N ALA A 66 20.81 8.89 -10.31
CA ALA A 66 22.16 8.33 -10.48
C ALA A 66 22.96 8.52 -9.19
N LEU A 67 23.62 7.45 -8.73
CA LEU A 67 24.52 7.46 -7.57
C LEU A 67 25.99 7.32 -8.01
N GLY A 68 26.23 6.71 -9.18
CA GLY A 68 27.54 6.57 -9.82
C GLY A 68 27.42 6.12 -11.28
N ALA A 69 28.55 5.81 -11.92
CA ALA A 69 28.58 5.46 -13.35
C ALA A 69 27.73 4.22 -13.71
N ASN A 70 27.63 3.26 -12.80
CA ASN A 70 26.85 2.02 -12.96
C ASN A 70 25.99 1.73 -11.73
N GLN A 71 25.58 2.77 -11.01
CA GLN A 71 24.80 2.61 -9.79
C GLN A 71 23.73 3.69 -9.72
N SER A 72 22.55 3.29 -9.31
CA SER A 72 21.40 4.16 -9.11
C SER A 72 20.78 3.94 -7.74
N ILE A 73 20.04 4.96 -7.30
CA ILE A 73 19.21 4.90 -6.10
C ILE A 73 17.76 5.11 -6.52
N CYS A 74 16.91 4.20 -6.09
CA CYS A 74 15.47 4.28 -6.23
C CYS A 74 14.89 4.85 -4.93
N THR A 75 14.02 5.85 -5.04
CA THR A 75 13.28 6.45 -3.93
C THR A 75 11.79 6.34 -4.21
N CYS A 76 11.02 5.72 -3.33
CA CYS A 76 9.58 5.53 -3.46
C CYS A 76 8.84 6.08 -2.23
N GLN A 77 7.56 6.40 -2.39
CA GLN A 77 6.62 6.61 -1.30
C GLN A 77 6.02 5.25 -0.93
N ILE A 78 6.34 4.70 0.24
CA ILE A 78 5.80 3.42 0.71
C ILE A 78 4.73 3.66 1.76
N VAL A 79 3.77 2.73 1.88
CA VAL A 79 2.80 2.76 2.97
C VAL A 79 3.52 2.60 4.31
N CYS A 80 3.22 3.51 5.22
CA CYS A 80 3.56 3.52 6.64
C CYS A 80 2.37 4.16 7.39
#